data_AF-A0AAP0BZ75-F1
#
_entry.id   AF-A0AAP0BZ75-F1
#
_cell.length_a   1.000
_cell.length_b   1.000
_cell.length_c   1.000
_cell.angle_alpha   90.00
_cell.angle_beta   90.00
_cell.angle_gamma   90.00
#
_symmetry.space_group_name_H-M   'P 1'
#
loop_
_entity.id
_entity.type
_entity.pdbx_description
1 polymer ?
#
loop_
_entity_poly.entity_id
_entity_poly.type
_entity_poly.pdbx_seq_one_letter_code
_entity_poly.pdbx_strand_id
1 'polypeptide(L)'
;MKCNPYSANLLTIQNKAGKLPVLCNSTNSVVNGKSRDASVDFCTKVWDTCKNISIQNSPFFTTVFSKFEDQWESATDFCNKFGGAESICFNGKSVLFNNSVDLTRPQGICIEKIGNGSYLSLAPHPDGSNRVFLSNQAGLIWLADVPAQGLGGTLELSDSNPFLDLTDIVHSDTEFGVMGLAFHPNFTSNGRFFVSFNCDKVQISSCSGRCSCNSEVGCDPTKLGSNDGAEPCRYQSVISEYTVNSSSSTPSEVKSAIPSEVRRIFTMGLPYTSHHAGQILFGPEDGYLYFMMGDGGSKGDPFNFAQNKKSLLGKIMRLDVDQLPIFNSNTEHLANYKVD
;
A
#
# COMPACT_ATOMS: atom_id res chain seq x y z
N MET A 1 12.19 -13.11 16.62
CA MET A 1 12.07 -11.65 16.47
C MET A 1 13.46 -11.07 16.23
N LYS A 2 13.73 -10.48 15.06
CA LYS A 2 14.99 -9.77 14.80
C LYS A 2 14.71 -8.28 14.96
N CYS A 3 15.26 -7.66 15.99
CA CYS A 3 15.10 -6.21 16.23
C CYS A 3 16.36 -5.50 15.77
N ASN A 4 16.21 -4.44 14.98
CA ASN A 4 17.33 -3.53 14.72
C ASN A 4 17.27 -2.39 15.75
N PRO A 5 18.23 -2.31 16.68
CA PRO A 5 18.19 -1.38 17.81
C PRO A 5 18.30 0.11 17.42
N TYR A 6 18.54 0.44 16.15
CA TYR A 6 18.70 1.81 15.66
C TYR A 6 17.69 2.22 14.58
N SER A 7 16.76 1.32 14.23
CA SER A 7 15.83 1.54 13.10
C SER A 7 14.84 2.69 13.32
N ALA A 8 14.41 2.98 14.56
CA ALA A 8 13.46 4.08 14.80
C ALA A 8 14.14 5.46 14.82
N ASN A 9 15.48 5.55 14.90
CA ASN A 9 16.20 6.82 14.80
C ASN A 9 15.99 7.49 13.43
N LEU A 10 15.77 6.70 12.37
CA LEU A 10 15.45 7.21 11.02
C LEU A 10 14.03 7.77 10.90
N LEU A 11 13.13 7.36 11.79
CA LEU A 11 11.71 7.76 11.79
C LEU A 11 11.41 8.79 12.89
N THR A 12 12.42 9.21 13.64
CA THR A 12 12.27 10.23 14.67
C THR A 12 12.10 11.59 14.00
N ILE A 13 10.88 12.11 14.00
CA ILE A 13 10.58 13.44 13.47
C ILE A 13 11.25 14.46 14.39
N GLN A 14 12.21 15.21 13.85
CA GLN A 14 12.85 16.34 14.54
C GLN A 14 12.63 17.62 13.74
N ASN A 15 12.40 18.74 14.42
CA ASN A 15 12.24 20.07 13.80
C ASN A 15 13.57 20.65 13.25
N LYS A 16 14.62 19.83 13.12
CA LYS A 16 15.93 20.19 12.60
C LYS A 16 16.39 19.09 11.67
N ALA A 17 17.18 19.45 10.64
CA ALA A 17 17.82 18.49 9.78
C ALA A 17 18.66 17.50 10.62
N GLY A 18 18.25 16.23 10.65
CA GLY A 18 18.99 15.17 11.30
C GLY A 18 20.21 14.79 10.46
N LYS A 19 21.36 14.54 11.09
CA LYS A 19 22.48 13.90 10.39
C LYS A 19 22.11 12.44 10.16
N LEU A 20 22.10 11.99 8.90
CA LEU A 20 21.99 10.57 8.58
C LEU A 20 23.16 9.83 9.27
N PRO A 21 22.92 8.67 9.91
CA PRO A 21 24.01 7.86 10.43
C PRO A 21 24.95 7.49 9.27
N VAL A 22 26.18 7.96 9.38
CA VAL A 22 27.28 7.66 8.45
C VAL A 22 27.69 6.19 8.62
N LEU A 23 28.21 5.59 7.55
CA LEU A 23 28.77 4.24 7.64
C LEU A 23 29.93 4.25 8.64
N CYS A 24 29.95 3.27 9.50
CA CYS A 24 31.08 3.01 10.37
C CYS A 24 32.26 2.51 9.54
N ASN A 25 33.44 3.11 9.69
CA ASN A 25 34.61 2.71 8.91
C ASN A 25 35.16 1.34 9.40
N SER A 26 35.31 1.16 10.73
CA SER A 26 35.86 -0.09 11.29
C SER A 26 35.39 -0.43 12.73
N THR A 27 35.71 -1.64 13.19
CA THR A 27 35.66 -2.05 14.61
C THR A 27 37.06 -2.20 15.17
N ASN A 28 37.29 -1.75 16.41
CA ASN A 28 38.53 -2.00 17.15
C ASN A 28 38.30 -3.08 18.23
N SER A 29 39.14 -4.11 18.24
CA SER A 29 39.35 -4.99 19.39
C SER A 29 40.77 -4.76 19.89
N VAL A 30 40.95 -3.89 20.88
CA VAL A 30 42.18 -3.86 21.66
C VAL A 30 41.82 -4.23 23.09
N VAL A 31 41.95 -5.52 23.42
CA VAL A 31 42.10 -5.97 24.80
C VAL A 31 43.52 -6.48 24.95
N ASN A 32 44.34 -5.70 25.65
CA ASN A 32 45.64 -6.06 26.22
C ASN A 32 46.43 -7.16 25.47
N GLY A 33 47.09 -6.74 24.40
CA GLY A 33 48.38 -7.30 23.99
C GLY A 33 48.41 -8.66 23.29
N LYS A 34 47.35 -9.48 23.30
CA LYS A 34 47.30 -10.74 22.53
C LYS A 34 45.87 -11.18 22.15
N SER A 35 45.32 -10.67 21.05
CA SER A 35 44.37 -11.43 20.22
C SER A 35 44.34 -10.90 18.77
N ARG A 36 44.36 -11.82 17.81
CA ARG A 36 44.22 -11.58 16.36
C ARG A 36 42.76 -11.72 15.94
N ASP A 37 41.86 -10.91 16.48
CA ASP A 37 40.54 -10.79 15.85
C ASP A 37 40.58 -9.63 14.87
N ALA A 38 40.34 -9.95 13.60
CA ALA A 38 40.48 -9.04 12.48
C ALA A 38 39.54 -7.84 12.65
N SER A 39 40.09 -6.63 12.62
CA SER A 39 39.31 -5.40 12.48
C SER A 39 38.43 -5.53 11.24
N VAL A 40 37.11 -5.55 11.42
CA VAL A 40 36.20 -5.59 10.28
C VAL A 40 36.08 -4.18 9.73
N ASP A 41 36.67 -3.96 8.56
CA ASP A 41 36.49 -2.76 7.75
C ASP A 41 35.20 -2.89 6.94
N PHE A 42 34.14 -2.28 7.46
CA PHE A 42 32.83 -2.37 6.82
C PHE A 42 32.77 -1.52 5.56
N CYS A 43 33.48 -0.40 5.51
CA CYS A 43 33.44 0.47 4.36
C CYS A 43 34.13 -0.15 3.14
N THR A 44 35.34 -0.68 3.33
CA THR A 44 36.05 -1.42 2.28
C THR A 44 35.27 -2.66 1.85
N LYS A 45 34.62 -3.35 2.80
CA LYS A 45 33.77 -4.51 2.46
C LYS A 45 32.57 -4.12 1.58
N VAL A 46 31.90 -3.00 1.88
CA VAL A 46 30.81 -2.48 1.04
C VAL A 46 31.34 -2.08 -0.33
N TRP A 47 32.46 -1.36 -0.37
CA TRP A 47 33.11 -1.01 -1.63
C TRP A 47 33.42 -2.25 -2.47
N ASP A 48 34.15 -3.22 -1.94
CA ASP A 48 34.54 -4.41 -2.69
C ASP A 48 33.36 -5.26 -3.16
N THR A 49 32.29 -5.32 -2.36
CA THR A 49 31.08 -6.04 -2.72
C THR A 49 30.30 -5.33 -3.83
N CYS A 50 30.19 -4.00 -3.75
CA CYS A 50 29.25 -3.24 -4.56
C CYS A 50 29.89 -2.47 -5.72
N LYS A 51 31.22 -2.34 -5.77
CA LYS A 51 31.90 -1.42 -6.70
C LYS A 51 31.57 -1.64 -8.17
N ASN A 52 31.32 -2.90 -8.55
CA ASN A 52 30.99 -3.32 -9.91
C ASN A 52 29.49 -3.56 -10.16
N ILE A 53 28.65 -3.42 -9.14
CA ILE A 53 27.20 -3.67 -9.24
C ILE A 53 26.54 -2.40 -9.76
N SER A 54 25.82 -2.52 -10.88
CA SER A 54 24.95 -1.45 -11.36
C SER A 54 23.66 -1.45 -10.54
N ILE A 55 23.37 -0.33 -9.88
CA ILE A 55 22.17 -0.18 -9.06
C ILE A 55 21.26 0.84 -9.75
N GLN A 56 20.12 0.36 -10.24
CA GLN A 56 19.12 1.21 -10.88
C GLN A 56 18.40 2.06 -9.83
N ASN A 57 18.26 3.37 -10.08
CA ASN A 57 17.52 4.33 -9.24
C ASN A 57 17.99 4.40 -7.78
N SER A 58 19.28 4.19 -7.49
CA SER A 58 19.72 4.32 -6.10
C SER A 58 19.68 5.78 -5.64
N PRO A 59 19.23 6.03 -4.39
CA PRO A 59 19.16 7.38 -3.82
C PRO A 59 20.54 8.02 -3.61
N PHE A 60 21.63 7.25 -3.80
CA PHE A 60 23.00 7.72 -3.75
C PHE A 60 23.51 8.24 -5.10
N PHE A 61 22.71 8.14 -6.17
CA PHE A 61 23.10 8.51 -7.53
C PHE A 61 22.19 9.57 -8.12
N THR A 62 22.77 10.41 -8.97
CA THR A 62 22.05 11.42 -9.75
C THR A 62 21.70 10.92 -11.17
N THR A 63 22.13 9.72 -11.54
CA THR A 63 21.96 9.12 -12.88
C THR A 63 21.29 7.75 -12.82
N VAL A 64 20.65 7.36 -13.94
CA VAL A 64 19.72 6.21 -14.05
C VAL A 64 20.40 4.86 -13.82
N PHE A 65 21.68 4.75 -14.18
CA PHE A 65 22.55 3.61 -13.89
C PHE A 65 23.95 4.12 -13.61
N SER A 66 24.50 3.80 -12.45
CA SER A 66 25.91 4.06 -12.16
C SER A 66 26.45 2.99 -11.22
N LYS A 67 27.66 2.53 -11.51
CA LYS A 67 28.48 1.77 -10.57
C LYS A 67 29.13 2.73 -9.58
N PHE A 68 29.64 2.22 -8.47
CA PHE A 68 30.37 3.08 -7.53
C PHE A 68 31.67 3.59 -8.16
N GLU A 69 32.36 2.77 -8.95
CA GLU A 69 33.60 3.18 -9.65
C GLU A 69 33.38 4.30 -10.67
N ASP A 70 32.14 4.53 -11.13
CA ASP A 70 31.81 5.62 -12.05
C ASP A 70 31.70 6.98 -11.33
N GLN A 71 31.65 6.99 -10.00
CA GLN A 71 31.39 8.18 -9.18
C GLN A 71 32.51 8.49 -8.19
N TRP A 72 33.18 7.47 -7.67
CA TRP A 72 34.25 7.62 -6.69
C TRP A 72 35.53 7.02 -7.24
N GLU A 73 36.62 7.80 -7.18
CA GLU A 73 37.90 7.44 -7.78
C GLU A 73 38.58 6.26 -7.05
N SER A 74 38.20 6.01 -5.80
CA SER A 74 38.75 4.92 -4.99
C SER A 74 37.85 4.53 -3.82
N ALA A 75 38.13 3.35 -3.24
CA ALA A 75 37.54 2.93 -1.96
C ALA A 75 37.74 3.99 -0.87
N THR A 76 38.91 4.63 -0.83
CA THR A 76 39.25 5.68 0.13
C THR A 76 38.37 6.92 -0.07
N ASP A 77 38.14 7.34 -1.31
CA ASP A 77 37.28 8.49 -1.60
C ASP A 77 35.82 8.22 -1.19
N PHE A 78 35.31 7.04 -1.55
CA PHE A 78 34.01 6.56 -1.08
C PHE A 78 33.92 6.54 0.46
N CYS A 79 34.92 5.97 1.13
CA CYS A 79 34.94 5.88 2.59
C CYS A 79 35.16 7.22 3.29
N ASN A 80 35.83 8.19 2.69
CA ASN A 80 35.91 9.54 3.23
C ASN A 80 34.57 10.27 3.13
N LYS A 81 33.77 9.95 2.11
CA LYS A 81 32.47 10.59 1.90
C LYS A 81 31.38 10.03 2.80
N PHE A 82 31.37 8.71 3.01
CA PHE A 82 30.31 8.02 3.75
C PHE A 82 30.74 7.42 5.08
N GLY A 83 32.05 7.23 5.30
CA GLY A 83 32.63 6.88 6.59
C GLY A 83 32.72 8.14 7.44
N GLY A 84 32.00 8.19 8.56
CA GLY A 84 31.97 9.38 9.42
C GLY A 84 33.36 9.84 9.89
N ALA A 85 33.44 11.07 10.43
CA ALA A 85 34.70 11.61 10.97
C ALA A 85 35.29 10.77 12.13
N GLU A 86 34.47 9.95 12.79
CA GLU A 86 34.91 8.96 13.78
C GLU A 86 35.09 7.58 13.10
N SER A 87 36.32 7.05 13.14
CA SER A 87 36.74 5.85 12.42
C SER A 87 36.36 4.52 13.11
N ILE A 88 35.81 4.55 14.33
CA ILE A 88 35.58 3.39 15.19
C ILE A 88 34.19 3.47 15.80
N CYS A 89 33.32 2.51 15.49
CA CYS A 89 31.96 2.52 16.03
C CYS A 89 31.77 1.78 17.36
N PHE A 90 32.79 1.07 17.84
CA PHE A 90 32.76 0.32 19.09
C PHE A 90 34.12 0.34 19.78
N ASN A 91 34.21 0.90 20.99
CA ASN A 91 35.45 1.02 21.77
C ASN A 91 35.90 -0.31 22.45
N GLY A 92 35.75 -1.44 21.75
CA GLY A 92 36.33 -2.73 22.18
C GLY A 92 35.83 -3.29 23.52
N LYS A 93 34.77 -2.75 24.13
CA LYS A 93 34.13 -3.38 25.30
C LYS A 93 33.28 -4.56 24.82
N SER A 94 33.49 -5.73 25.42
CA SER A 94 32.71 -6.93 25.13
C SER A 94 31.23 -6.67 25.41
N VAL A 95 30.37 -6.87 24.42
CA VAL A 95 28.91 -6.86 24.59
C VAL A 95 28.52 -8.26 25.05
N LEU A 96 28.24 -8.39 26.35
CA LEU A 96 27.71 -9.63 26.91
C LEU A 96 26.25 -9.78 26.46
N PHE A 97 26.00 -10.69 25.50
CA PHE A 97 24.64 -11.05 25.06
C PHE A 97 23.75 -11.64 26.17
N ASN A 98 24.31 -11.88 27.36
CA ASN A 98 23.64 -12.47 28.51
C ASN A 98 23.49 -11.50 29.70
N ASN A 99 23.88 -10.24 29.55
CA ASN A 99 23.43 -9.22 30.48
C ASN A 99 22.03 -8.80 30.04
N SER A 100 21.03 -9.17 30.83
CA SER A 100 19.78 -8.44 30.92
C SER A 100 20.07 -7.04 31.47
N VAL A 101 20.73 -6.21 30.67
CA VAL A 101 20.55 -4.77 30.79
C VAL A 101 19.08 -4.60 30.49
N ASP A 102 18.36 -4.01 31.44
CA ASP A 102 17.06 -3.43 31.17
C ASP A 102 17.29 -2.29 30.17
N LEU A 103 17.50 -2.66 28.90
CA LEU A 103 17.42 -1.78 27.77
C LEU A 103 15.95 -1.38 27.79
N THR A 104 15.63 -0.33 28.54
CA THR A 104 14.37 0.39 28.45
C THR A 104 14.04 0.45 26.97
N ARG A 105 13.06 -0.38 26.59
CA ARG A 105 12.62 -0.75 25.24
C ARG A 105 13.50 -0.18 24.09
N PRO A 106 14.22 -0.99 23.31
CA PRO A 106 14.99 -0.46 22.19
C PRO A 106 14.11 0.46 21.33
N GLN A 107 14.61 1.65 20.98
CA GLN A 107 14.00 2.56 20.01
C GLN A 107 14.14 1.98 18.59
N GLY A 108 13.64 0.75 18.40
CA GLY A 108 13.74 0.00 17.17
C GLY A 108 12.39 -0.60 16.81
N ILE A 109 12.15 -0.78 15.52
CA ILE A 109 11.03 -1.57 15.03
C ILE A 109 11.48 -3.03 15.01
N CYS A 110 10.64 -3.89 15.59
CA CYS A 110 10.82 -5.32 15.52
C CYS A 110 9.74 -5.87 14.58
N ILE A 111 10.17 -6.63 13.57
CA ILE A 111 9.26 -7.27 12.64
C ILE A 111 9.07 -8.72 13.08
N GLU A 112 7.82 -9.10 13.29
CA GLU A 112 7.39 -10.48 13.52
C GLU A 112 6.61 -10.94 12.29
N LYS A 113 7.03 -12.06 11.72
CA LYS A 113 6.35 -12.65 10.57
C LYS A 113 5.15 -13.43 11.09
N ILE A 114 3.96 -12.96 10.76
CA ILE A 114 2.69 -13.57 11.16
C ILE A 114 2.08 -14.48 10.09
N GLY A 115 2.73 -14.69 8.95
CA GLY A 115 2.22 -15.57 7.90
C GLY A 115 3.06 -15.54 6.62
N ASN A 116 2.70 -16.41 5.66
CA ASN A 116 3.30 -16.49 4.33
C ASN A 116 2.38 -15.98 3.21
N GLY A 117 1.13 -15.61 3.54
CA GLY A 117 0.17 -15.14 2.54
C GLY A 117 0.56 -13.80 1.94
N SER A 118 0.01 -13.53 0.76
CA SER A 118 0.14 -12.26 0.05
C SER A 118 -1.22 -11.58 0.02
N TYR A 119 -1.28 -10.36 0.54
CA TYR A 119 -2.51 -9.59 0.66
C TYR A 119 -2.28 -8.20 0.07
N LEU A 120 -3.29 -7.67 -0.61
CA LEU A 120 -3.21 -6.39 -1.28
C LEU A 120 -3.64 -5.24 -0.35
N SER A 121 -4.58 -5.52 0.56
CA SER A 121 -5.09 -4.53 1.51
C SER A 121 -5.29 -5.11 2.90
N LEU A 122 -5.17 -4.24 3.91
CA LEU A 122 -5.46 -4.50 5.31
C LEU A 122 -6.28 -3.35 5.86
N ALA A 123 -7.43 -3.65 6.48
CA ALA A 123 -8.23 -2.69 7.23
C ALA A 123 -8.42 -3.18 8.69
N PRO A 124 -8.18 -2.33 9.71
CA PRO A 124 -8.46 -2.71 11.09
C PRO A 124 -9.97 -2.83 11.31
N HIS A 125 -10.36 -3.72 12.22
CA HIS A 125 -11.76 -3.85 12.58
C HIS A 125 -12.27 -2.58 13.29
N PRO A 126 -13.42 -2.00 12.90
CA PRO A 126 -13.87 -0.70 13.42
C PRO A 126 -14.23 -0.66 14.92
N ASP A 127 -14.26 -1.80 15.59
CA ASP A 127 -14.53 -1.90 17.03
C ASP A 127 -13.29 -1.67 17.91
N GLY A 128 -12.11 -1.46 17.30
CA GLY A 128 -10.86 -1.26 18.02
C GLY A 128 -10.25 -2.54 18.62
N SER A 129 -10.79 -3.70 18.27
CA SER A 129 -10.20 -5.01 18.60
C SER A 129 -8.93 -5.27 17.80
N ASN A 130 -8.21 -6.36 18.15
CA ASN A 130 -7.05 -6.84 17.38
C ASN A 130 -7.44 -7.59 16.10
N ARG A 131 -8.66 -7.39 15.59
CA ARG A 131 -9.10 -8.01 14.35
C ARG A 131 -8.76 -7.15 13.14
N VAL A 132 -8.43 -7.81 12.04
CA VAL A 132 -8.13 -7.17 10.76
C VAL A 132 -8.87 -7.86 9.64
N PHE A 133 -9.25 -7.07 8.65
CA PHE A 133 -9.71 -7.54 7.36
C PHE A 133 -8.56 -7.52 6.38
N LEU A 134 -8.37 -8.62 5.65
CA LEU A 134 -7.33 -8.78 4.64
C LEU A 134 -8.01 -9.12 3.32
N SER A 135 -7.57 -8.51 2.22
CA SER A 135 -8.08 -8.86 0.89
C SER A 135 -6.98 -9.31 -0.06
N ASN A 136 -7.31 -10.24 -0.94
CA ASN A 136 -6.49 -10.53 -2.12
C ASN A 136 -7.01 -9.77 -3.33
N GLN A 137 -6.22 -9.81 -4.40
CA GLN A 137 -6.56 -9.14 -5.66
C GLN A 137 -7.82 -9.75 -6.32
N ALA A 138 -8.04 -11.06 -6.16
CA ALA A 138 -9.11 -11.80 -6.84
C ALA A 138 -10.52 -11.58 -6.29
N GLY A 139 -10.68 -10.99 -5.09
CA GLY A 139 -12.01 -10.75 -4.52
C GLY A 139 -12.32 -11.45 -3.19
N LEU A 140 -11.38 -12.19 -2.62
CA LEU A 140 -11.55 -12.77 -1.28
C LEU A 140 -11.16 -11.75 -0.22
N ILE A 141 -12.03 -11.59 0.77
CA ILE A 141 -11.80 -10.80 1.98
C ILE A 141 -11.93 -11.72 3.17
N TRP A 142 -10.93 -11.76 4.04
CA TRP A 142 -10.92 -12.55 5.27
C TRP A 142 -10.96 -11.64 6.50
N LEU A 143 -11.56 -12.13 7.58
CA LEU A 143 -11.47 -11.56 8.92
C LEU A 143 -10.53 -12.43 9.76
N ALA A 144 -9.57 -11.82 10.43
CA ALA A 144 -8.56 -12.53 11.22
C ALA A 144 -8.24 -11.81 12.52
N ASP A 145 -7.88 -12.57 13.55
CA ASP A 145 -7.29 -12.05 14.77
C ASP A 145 -5.77 -11.89 14.58
N VAL A 146 -5.25 -10.70 14.87
CA VAL A 146 -3.80 -10.47 14.89
C VAL A 146 -3.24 -11.14 16.14
N PRO A 147 -2.29 -12.08 16.00
CA PRO A 147 -1.73 -12.79 17.15
C PRO A 147 -0.99 -11.82 18.09
N ALA A 148 -1.00 -12.14 19.38
CA ALA A 148 -0.28 -11.33 20.36
C ALA A 148 1.22 -11.31 20.06
N GLN A 149 1.80 -10.11 20.15
CA GLN A 149 3.21 -9.87 19.87
C GLN A 149 4.13 -10.78 20.70
N GLY A 150 5.13 -11.36 20.04
CA GLY A 150 6.19 -12.14 20.68
C GLY A 150 5.83 -13.57 21.02
N LEU A 151 4.61 -14.02 20.72
CA LEU A 151 4.19 -15.40 20.91
C LEU A 151 4.45 -16.30 19.69
N GLY A 152 4.92 -15.75 18.57
CA GLY A 152 5.15 -16.52 17.34
C GLY A 152 3.87 -17.05 16.70
N GLY A 153 2.72 -16.44 17.03
CA GLY A 153 1.44 -16.81 16.43
C GLY A 153 1.37 -16.46 14.95
N THR A 154 0.50 -17.17 14.23
CA THR A 154 0.25 -16.94 12.80
C THR A 154 -1.16 -16.42 12.58
N LEU A 155 -1.36 -15.63 11.53
CA LEU A 155 -2.68 -15.29 11.00
C LEU A 155 -3.35 -16.57 10.51
N GLU A 156 -4.53 -16.85 11.05
CA GLU A 156 -5.37 -17.95 10.61
C GLU A 156 -6.42 -17.43 9.63
N LEU A 157 -6.22 -17.74 8.34
CA LEU A 157 -7.18 -17.44 7.28
C LEU A 157 -7.72 -18.74 6.69
N SER A 158 -9.00 -18.74 6.34
CA SER A 158 -9.65 -19.89 5.68
C SER A 158 -10.35 -19.44 4.42
N ASP A 159 -9.87 -19.94 3.27
CA ASP A 159 -10.53 -19.73 1.97
C ASP A 159 -11.88 -20.43 1.90
N SER A 160 -12.13 -21.42 2.76
CA SER A 160 -13.45 -22.07 2.88
C SER A 160 -14.47 -21.22 3.62
N ASN A 161 -14.02 -20.23 4.39
CA ASN A 161 -14.88 -19.34 5.18
C ASN A 161 -14.36 -17.89 5.13
N PRO A 162 -14.35 -17.25 3.95
CA PRO A 162 -14.01 -15.84 3.85
C PRO A 162 -15.06 -14.98 4.56
N PHE A 163 -14.67 -13.77 4.97
CA PHE A 163 -15.62 -12.76 5.41
C PHE A 163 -16.53 -12.33 4.26
N LEU A 164 -15.98 -12.14 3.06
CA LEU A 164 -16.73 -11.82 1.84
C LEU A 164 -16.03 -12.44 0.64
N ASP A 165 -16.81 -13.05 -0.26
CA ASP A 165 -16.31 -13.61 -1.52
C ASP A 165 -16.93 -12.85 -2.71
N LEU A 166 -16.10 -12.09 -3.41
CA LEU A 166 -16.47 -11.35 -4.62
C LEU A 166 -15.80 -11.91 -5.88
N THR A 167 -15.25 -13.12 -5.83
CA THR A 167 -14.48 -13.71 -6.94
C THR A 167 -15.29 -13.89 -8.23
N ASP A 168 -16.61 -14.04 -8.11
CA ASP A 168 -17.52 -14.12 -9.26
C ASP A 168 -17.74 -12.78 -9.98
N ILE A 169 -17.47 -11.65 -9.30
CA ILE A 169 -17.73 -10.30 -9.85
C ILE A 169 -16.47 -9.49 -10.10
N VAL A 170 -15.39 -9.79 -9.39
CA VAL A 170 -14.12 -9.08 -9.50
C VAL A 170 -13.34 -9.61 -10.70
N HIS A 171 -12.95 -8.70 -11.58
CA HIS A 171 -11.95 -8.96 -12.59
C HIS A 171 -10.57 -8.61 -12.02
N SER A 172 -9.69 -9.61 -11.90
CA SER A 172 -8.32 -9.42 -11.45
C SER A 172 -7.31 -9.67 -12.57
N ASP A 173 -6.35 -8.75 -12.71
CA ASP A 173 -5.20 -8.80 -13.61
C ASP A 173 -4.11 -7.89 -12.99
N THR A 174 -3.04 -7.58 -13.71
CA THR A 174 -1.85 -6.84 -13.26
C THR A 174 -2.19 -5.62 -12.38
N GLU A 175 -3.13 -4.77 -12.81
CA GLU A 175 -3.58 -3.59 -12.05
C GLU A 175 -5.09 -3.60 -11.74
N PHE A 176 -5.73 -4.76 -11.90
CA PHE A 176 -7.15 -4.93 -11.64
C PHE A 176 -7.40 -5.90 -10.49
N GLY A 177 -8.55 -5.77 -9.85
CA GLY A 177 -8.94 -6.60 -8.72
C GLY A 177 -9.68 -5.79 -7.66
N VAL A 178 -9.60 -6.24 -6.41
CA VAL A 178 -10.01 -5.42 -5.25
C VAL A 178 -8.96 -4.34 -5.00
N MET A 179 -9.38 -3.07 -5.04
CA MET A 179 -8.51 -1.91 -4.90
C MET A 179 -8.61 -1.24 -3.52
N GLY A 180 -9.70 -1.44 -2.80
CA GLY A 180 -9.85 -0.88 -1.47
C GLY A 180 -11.02 -1.44 -0.69
N LEU A 181 -10.91 -1.38 0.63
CA LEU A 181 -11.93 -1.77 1.60
C LEU A 181 -12.00 -0.68 2.66
N ALA A 182 -13.20 -0.13 2.89
CA ALA A 182 -13.44 0.88 3.90
C ALA A 182 -14.72 0.60 4.67
N PHE A 183 -14.68 0.75 5.98
CA PHE A 183 -15.84 0.59 6.85
C PHE A 183 -16.46 1.96 7.14
N HIS A 184 -17.79 2.01 7.15
CA HIS A 184 -18.49 3.23 7.53
C HIS A 184 -18.07 3.68 8.95
N PRO A 185 -17.93 4.98 9.25
CA PRO A 185 -17.54 5.46 10.58
C PRO A 185 -18.43 4.92 11.72
N ASN A 186 -19.71 4.72 11.42
CA ASN A 186 -20.71 4.10 12.32
C ASN A 186 -20.90 2.58 12.12
N PHE A 187 -19.92 1.85 11.58
CA PHE A 187 -20.03 0.41 11.26
C PHE A 187 -20.52 -0.44 12.45
N THR A 188 -20.06 -0.15 13.66
CA THR A 188 -20.48 -0.87 14.88
C THR A 188 -21.98 -0.76 15.15
N SER A 189 -22.65 0.26 14.60
CA SER A 189 -24.08 0.50 14.72
C SER A 189 -24.87 0.11 13.47
N ASN A 190 -24.32 0.30 12.26
CA ASN A 190 -25.05 0.15 11.00
C ASN A 190 -24.58 -1.01 10.10
N GLY A 191 -23.43 -1.62 10.40
CA GLY A 191 -22.88 -2.74 9.64
C GLY A 191 -22.44 -2.43 8.20
N ARG A 192 -22.39 -1.14 7.80
CA ARG A 192 -22.11 -0.73 6.42
C ARG A 192 -20.61 -0.71 6.13
N PHE A 193 -20.23 -1.28 4.99
CA PHE A 193 -18.86 -1.24 4.50
C PHE A 193 -18.84 -1.19 2.98
N PHE A 194 -17.70 -0.80 2.42
CA PHE A 194 -17.56 -0.46 1.01
C PHE A 194 -16.35 -1.16 0.43
N VAL A 195 -16.51 -1.68 -0.78
CA VAL A 195 -15.41 -2.30 -1.53
C VAL A 195 -15.27 -1.57 -2.86
N SER A 196 -14.03 -1.18 -3.15
CA SER A 196 -13.62 -0.68 -4.46
C SER A 196 -12.97 -1.80 -5.24
N PHE A 197 -13.44 -2.06 -6.47
CA PHE A 197 -12.93 -3.15 -7.29
C PHE A 197 -13.11 -2.89 -8.79
N ASN A 198 -12.50 -3.74 -9.61
CA ASN A 198 -12.69 -3.76 -11.05
C ASN A 198 -13.55 -4.95 -11.48
N CYS A 199 -14.37 -4.75 -12.50
CA CYS A 199 -15.17 -5.81 -13.10
C CYS A 199 -15.23 -5.67 -14.63
N ASP A 200 -15.61 -6.74 -15.30
CA ASP A 200 -15.67 -6.83 -16.77
C ASP A 200 -17.12 -6.77 -17.26
N LYS A 201 -17.49 -5.67 -17.94
CA LYS A 201 -18.86 -5.48 -18.45
C LYS A 201 -19.31 -6.54 -19.46
N VAL A 202 -18.35 -7.20 -20.12
CA VAL A 202 -18.65 -8.27 -21.09
C VAL A 202 -19.04 -9.56 -20.38
N GLN A 203 -18.43 -9.83 -19.22
CA GLN A 203 -18.80 -10.97 -18.39
C GLN A 203 -20.06 -10.69 -17.57
N ILE A 204 -20.22 -9.45 -17.07
CA ILE A 204 -21.29 -9.06 -16.15
C ILE A 204 -21.93 -7.77 -16.68
N SER A 205 -23.09 -7.89 -17.31
CA SER A 205 -23.77 -6.74 -17.92
C SER A 205 -24.18 -5.66 -16.91
N SER A 206 -24.38 -6.01 -15.63
CA SER A 206 -24.66 -5.06 -14.55
C SER A 206 -23.44 -4.28 -14.08
N CYS A 207 -22.22 -4.71 -14.46
CA CYS A 207 -20.98 -3.98 -14.30
C CYS A 207 -20.82 -3.01 -15.48
N SER A 208 -21.63 -1.96 -15.52
CA SER A 208 -21.62 -1.01 -16.64
C SER A 208 -21.81 0.41 -16.14
N GLY A 209 -20.87 1.29 -16.51
CA GLY A 209 -20.93 2.72 -16.25
C GLY A 209 -20.53 3.52 -17.47
N ARG A 210 -20.64 4.85 -17.35
CA ARG A 210 -20.21 5.76 -18.41
C ARG A 210 -18.70 5.63 -18.62
N CYS A 211 -18.28 5.55 -19.87
CA CYS A 211 -16.86 5.55 -20.23
C CYS A 211 -16.22 6.88 -19.84
N SER A 212 -15.09 6.84 -19.12
CA SER A 212 -14.35 8.04 -18.72
C SER A 212 -13.75 8.78 -19.93
N CYS A 213 -13.36 8.05 -20.97
CA CYS A 213 -13.08 8.60 -22.28
C CYS A 213 -14.40 8.90 -23.01
N ASN A 214 -14.74 10.17 -23.18
CA ASN A 214 -15.93 10.57 -23.92
C ASN A 214 -15.76 11.99 -24.49
N SER A 215 -16.72 12.41 -25.31
CA SER A 215 -16.66 13.69 -26.02
C SER A 215 -16.59 14.91 -25.08
N GLU A 216 -17.12 14.85 -23.85
CA GLU A 216 -17.07 15.96 -22.90
C GLU A 216 -15.64 16.20 -22.39
N VAL A 217 -14.85 15.13 -22.28
CA VAL A 217 -13.43 15.19 -21.91
C VAL A 217 -12.49 15.26 -23.11
N GLY A 218 -13.02 15.39 -24.34
CA GLY A 218 -12.23 15.48 -25.56
C GLY A 218 -11.60 14.15 -25.99
N CYS A 219 -12.18 13.03 -25.57
CA CYS A 219 -11.70 11.68 -25.89
C CYS A 219 -12.75 10.91 -26.70
N ASP A 220 -12.30 10.20 -27.73
CA ASP A 220 -13.14 9.34 -28.56
C ASP A 220 -12.71 7.89 -28.30
N PRO A 221 -13.56 7.06 -27.66
CA PRO A 221 -13.21 5.68 -27.34
C PRO A 221 -12.79 4.87 -28.56
N THR A 222 -13.34 5.17 -29.75
CA THR A 222 -13.01 4.44 -30.98
C THR A 222 -11.59 4.71 -31.49
N LYS A 223 -10.95 5.77 -30.98
CA LYS A 223 -9.59 6.17 -31.32
C LYS A 223 -8.56 5.67 -30.30
N LEU A 224 -9.00 5.02 -29.23
CA LEU A 224 -8.10 4.37 -28.30
C LEU A 224 -7.52 3.12 -28.98
N GLY A 225 -6.19 3.00 -28.97
CA GLY A 225 -5.51 1.82 -29.50
C GLY A 225 -5.71 0.59 -28.62
N SER A 226 -5.40 -0.59 -29.14
CA SER A 226 -5.47 -1.88 -28.42
C SER A 226 -4.32 -2.11 -27.41
N ASN A 227 -3.41 -1.15 -27.28
CA ASN A 227 -2.31 -1.27 -26.33
C ASN A 227 -2.87 -0.96 -24.94
N ASP A 228 -2.80 -1.94 -24.04
CA ASP A 228 -3.40 -1.94 -22.70
C ASP A 228 -4.91 -2.26 -22.67
N GLY A 229 -5.42 -3.20 -23.49
CA GLY A 229 -6.77 -3.78 -23.34
C GLY A 229 -7.47 -4.18 -24.64
N ALA A 230 -8.42 -5.13 -24.55
CA ALA A 230 -9.13 -5.67 -25.73
C ALA A 230 -10.15 -4.71 -26.34
N GLU A 231 -10.85 -3.93 -25.49
CA GLU A 231 -11.91 -2.99 -25.87
C GLU A 231 -11.93 -1.82 -24.87
N PRO A 232 -11.87 -0.55 -25.31
CA PRO A 232 -11.93 0.59 -24.42
C PRO A 232 -13.18 0.61 -23.55
N CYS A 233 -13.03 0.98 -22.27
CA CYS A 233 -14.13 1.03 -21.30
C CYS A 233 -14.88 -0.30 -21.16
N ARG A 234 -14.24 -1.43 -21.44
CA ARG A 234 -14.71 -2.77 -21.07
C ARG A 234 -14.69 -2.94 -19.56
N TYR A 235 -13.53 -2.70 -18.97
CA TYR A 235 -13.35 -2.81 -17.52
C TYR A 235 -13.90 -1.57 -16.84
N GLN A 236 -14.54 -1.78 -15.69
CA GLN A 236 -15.10 -0.70 -14.88
C GLN A 236 -14.30 -0.57 -13.58
N SER A 237 -14.24 0.64 -13.03
CA SER A 237 -13.95 0.85 -11.63
C SER A 237 -15.27 1.05 -10.88
N VAL A 238 -15.45 0.30 -9.80
CA VAL A 238 -16.70 0.23 -9.04
C VAL A 238 -16.44 0.50 -7.58
N ILE A 239 -17.35 1.24 -6.94
CA ILE A 239 -17.51 1.24 -5.48
C ILE A 239 -18.89 0.73 -5.15
N SER A 240 -18.95 -0.34 -4.36
CA SER A 240 -20.19 -0.96 -3.92
C SER A 240 -20.30 -0.94 -2.41
N GLU A 241 -21.50 -0.64 -1.93
CA GLU A 241 -21.88 -0.77 -0.53
C GLU A 241 -22.38 -2.19 -0.25
N TYR A 242 -21.87 -2.76 0.83
CA TYR A 242 -22.29 -4.02 1.40
C TYR A 242 -22.66 -3.81 2.88
N THR A 243 -23.37 -4.78 3.44
CA THR A 243 -23.72 -4.77 4.86
C THR A 243 -23.46 -6.12 5.48
N VAL A 244 -22.99 -6.13 6.72
CA VAL A 244 -23.12 -7.32 7.56
C VAL A 244 -24.60 -7.40 7.96
N ASN A 245 -25.37 -8.24 7.26
CA ASN A 245 -26.79 -8.44 7.58
C ASN A 245 -26.87 -9.23 8.88
N SER A 246 -27.03 -8.55 10.01
CA SER A 246 -27.19 -9.20 11.31
C SER A 246 -28.65 -9.18 11.74
N SER A 247 -29.24 -10.36 11.92
CA SER A 247 -30.42 -10.52 12.76
C SER A 247 -30.11 -10.26 14.25
N SER A 248 -28.83 -10.21 14.63
CA SER A 248 -28.34 -9.76 15.94
C SER A 248 -28.17 -8.24 15.97
N SER A 249 -28.25 -7.64 17.15
CA SER A 249 -28.04 -6.21 17.38
C SER A 249 -26.57 -5.77 17.34
N THR A 250 -25.64 -6.63 16.88
CA THR A 250 -24.18 -6.46 17.05
C THR A 250 -23.40 -6.72 15.75
N PRO A 251 -23.37 -5.75 14.81
CA PRO A 251 -22.58 -5.85 13.57
C PRO A 251 -21.12 -6.27 13.76
N SER A 252 -20.49 -5.82 14.85
CA SER A 252 -19.09 -6.13 15.17
C SER A 252 -18.80 -7.61 15.43
N GLU A 253 -19.80 -8.42 15.74
CA GLU A 253 -19.62 -9.86 16.03
C GLU A 253 -19.76 -10.74 14.77
N VAL A 254 -20.21 -10.15 13.66
CA VAL A 254 -20.44 -10.88 12.42
C VAL A 254 -19.12 -11.30 11.79
N LYS A 255 -19.01 -12.60 11.48
CA LYS A 255 -17.81 -13.21 10.89
C LYS A 255 -17.86 -13.39 9.38
N SER A 256 -19.03 -13.21 8.76
CA SER A 256 -19.22 -13.29 7.32
C SER A 256 -20.35 -12.38 6.84
N ALA A 257 -20.18 -11.81 5.65
CA ALA A 257 -21.13 -10.98 4.95
C ALA A 257 -21.62 -11.69 3.68
N ILE A 258 -22.84 -11.37 3.27
CA ILE A 258 -23.41 -11.89 2.02
C ILE A 258 -22.88 -11.03 0.86
N PRO A 259 -22.39 -11.63 -0.24
CA PRO A 259 -21.89 -10.90 -1.42
C PRO A 259 -23.03 -10.35 -2.28
N SER A 260 -24.00 -9.71 -1.65
CA SER A 260 -25.09 -9.00 -2.30
C SER A 260 -24.86 -7.51 -2.13
N GLU A 261 -24.65 -6.83 -3.25
CA GLU A 261 -24.53 -5.38 -3.26
C GLU A 261 -25.83 -4.74 -2.76
N VAL A 262 -25.72 -3.91 -1.72
CA VAL A 262 -26.83 -3.13 -1.19
C VAL A 262 -27.11 -1.94 -2.10
N ARG A 263 -26.04 -1.27 -2.53
CA ARG A 263 -26.12 -0.09 -3.39
C ARG A 263 -24.81 0.14 -4.13
N ARG A 264 -24.92 0.52 -5.41
CA ARG A 264 -23.78 1.03 -6.16
C ARG A 264 -23.51 2.49 -5.84
N ILE A 265 -22.32 2.78 -5.35
CA ILE A 265 -21.87 4.14 -5.03
C ILE A 265 -21.22 4.78 -6.25
N PHE A 266 -20.42 4.04 -7.01
CA PHE A 266 -19.70 4.57 -8.17
C PHE A 266 -19.52 3.50 -9.24
N THR A 267 -19.58 3.88 -10.51
CA THR A 267 -19.18 3.03 -11.65
C THR A 267 -18.73 3.89 -12.81
N MET A 268 -17.55 3.59 -13.33
CA MET A 268 -17.00 4.29 -14.49
C MET A 268 -16.18 3.33 -15.36
N GLY A 269 -16.38 3.41 -16.67
CA GLY A 269 -15.60 2.64 -17.63
C GLY A 269 -14.20 3.21 -17.78
N LEU A 270 -13.21 2.31 -17.82
CA LEU A 270 -11.79 2.66 -17.84
C LEU A 270 -11.22 2.64 -19.26
N PRO A 271 -10.48 3.68 -19.68
CA PRO A 271 -10.06 3.81 -21.07
C PRO A 271 -8.93 2.83 -21.45
N TYR A 272 -8.10 2.47 -20.47
CA TYR A 272 -6.97 1.54 -20.58
C TYR A 272 -7.04 0.47 -19.47
N THR A 273 -6.03 -0.39 -19.36
CA THR A 273 -5.92 -1.43 -18.31
C THR A 273 -4.95 -1.09 -17.17
N SER A 274 -4.36 0.11 -17.18
CA SER A 274 -3.37 0.55 -16.18
C SER A 274 -3.64 1.96 -15.62
N HIS A 275 -2.99 2.26 -14.51
CA HIS A 275 -2.97 3.50 -13.74
C HIS A 275 -4.35 3.99 -13.29
N HIS A 276 -5.15 3.08 -12.73
CA HIS A 276 -6.45 3.44 -12.17
C HIS A 276 -6.41 3.68 -10.67
N ALA A 277 -5.47 3.11 -9.94
CA ALA A 277 -5.53 3.08 -8.48
C ALA A 277 -6.90 2.53 -8.02
N GLY A 278 -7.59 3.21 -7.11
CA GLY A 278 -8.92 2.82 -6.65
C GLY A 278 -9.03 2.65 -5.15
N GLN A 279 -8.04 3.14 -4.39
CA GLN A 279 -8.11 3.15 -2.93
C GLN A 279 -9.31 3.96 -2.46
N ILE A 280 -9.94 3.50 -1.37
CA ILE A 280 -11.01 4.20 -0.68
C ILE A 280 -10.71 4.31 0.82
N LEU A 281 -11.13 5.39 1.45
CA LEU A 281 -11.08 5.59 2.91
C LEU A 281 -12.08 6.65 3.35
N PHE A 282 -12.50 6.61 4.61
CA PHE A 282 -13.31 7.68 5.19
C PHE A 282 -12.44 8.78 5.78
N GLY A 283 -12.79 10.04 5.51
CA GLY A 283 -12.21 11.19 6.19
C GLY A 283 -12.63 11.18 7.66
N PRO A 284 -11.69 11.23 8.62
CA PRO A 284 -12.02 11.11 10.03
C PRO A 284 -12.79 12.32 10.59
N GLU A 285 -12.59 13.51 10.01
CA GLU A 285 -13.23 14.74 10.48
C GLU A 285 -14.58 15.01 9.82
N ASP A 286 -14.73 14.63 8.55
CA ASP A 286 -15.91 14.98 7.75
C ASP A 286 -16.84 13.80 7.44
N GLY A 287 -16.38 12.56 7.63
CA GLY A 287 -17.17 11.35 7.40
C GLY A 287 -17.46 11.05 5.93
N TYR A 288 -16.82 11.73 4.98
CA TYR A 288 -16.99 11.47 3.55
C TYR A 288 -16.13 10.30 3.10
N LEU A 289 -16.60 9.55 2.10
CA LEU A 289 -15.81 8.52 1.44
C LEU A 289 -14.91 9.18 0.39
N TYR A 290 -13.60 9.07 0.55
CA TYR A 290 -12.62 9.50 -0.43
C TYR A 290 -12.29 8.35 -1.37
N PHE A 291 -12.20 8.66 -2.65
CA PHE A 291 -11.88 7.70 -3.71
C PHE A 291 -10.77 8.24 -4.61
N MET A 292 -9.65 7.52 -4.67
CA MET A 292 -8.47 7.94 -5.41
C MET A 292 -8.40 7.25 -6.78
N MET A 293 -8.44 8.04 -7.85
CA MET A 293 -8.26 7.56 -9.22
C MET A 293 -6.92 8.03 -9.79
N GLY A 294 -6.18 7.11 -10.39
CA GLY A 294 -5.02 7.41 -11.20
C GLY A 294 -5.40 8.09 -12.53
N ASP A 295 -4.41 8.47 -13.32
CA ASP A 295 -4.58 9.24 -14.57
C ASP A 295 -5.32 8.46 -15.68
N GLY A 296 -5.60 7.19 -15.46
CA GLY A 296 -6.36 6.34 -16.37
C GLY A 296 -5.50 5.67 -17.42
N GLY A 297 -4.17 5.81 -17.36
CA GLY A 297 -3.24 4.93 -18.05
C GLY A 297 -2.63 5.45 -19.34
N SER A 298 -1.83 4.56 -19.92
CA SER A 298 -0.92 4.82 -21.03
C SER A 298 0.21 5.81 -20.71
N LYS A 299 1.30 5.69 -21.47
CA LYS A 299 2.52 6.45 -21.22
C LYS A 299 2.27 7.96 -21.45
N GLY A 300 2.40 8.73 -20.38
CA GLY A 300 2.41 10.20 -20.44
C GLY A 300 1.03 10.85 -20.49
N ASP A 301 -0.04 10.16 -20.04
CA ASP A 301 -1.42 10.66 -20.03
C ASP A 301 -1.82 11.28 -21.39
N PRO A 302 -1.97 10.47 -22.45
CA PRO A 302 -2.07 10.96 -23.83
C PRO A 302 -3.30 11.85 -24.08
N PHE A 303 -4.33 11.73 -23.25
CA PHE A 303 -5.54 12.56 -23.30
C PHE A 303 -5.56 13.66 -22.24
N ASN A 304 -4.48 13.80 -21.48
CA ASN A 304 -4.32 14.80 -20.44
C ASN A 304 -5.48 14.75 -19.42
N PHE A 305 -5.97 13.54 -19.12
CA PHE A 305 -7.10 13.31 -18.25
C PHE A 305 -6.85 13.87 -16.84
N ALA A 306 -5.63 13.72 -16.32
CA ALA A 306 -5.29 14.19 -14.99
C ALA A 306 -5.38 15.73 -14.89
N GLN A 307 -5.03 16.46 -15.95
CA GLN A 307 -5.13 17.92 -15.99
C GLN A 307 -6.48 18.43 -16.50
N ASN A 308 -7.33 17.55 -17.03
CA ASN A 308 -8.66 17.90 -17.50
C ASN A 308 -9.65 17.94 -16.33
N LYS A 309 -10.18 19.13 -16.01
CA LYS A 309 -11.16 19.33 -14.93
C LYS A 309 -12.53 18.68 -15.20
N LYS A 310 -12.80 18.25 -16.44
CA LYS A 310 -14.02 17.50 -16.80
C LYS A 310 -13.84 15.99 -16.61
N SER A 311 -12.62 15.52 -16.40
CA SER A 311 -12.32 14.11 -16.16
C SER A 311 -12.30 13.78 -14.66
N LEU A 312 -12.74 12.56 -14.33
CA LEU A 312 -12.64 11.99 -12.99
C LEU A 312 -11.35 11.21 -12.76
N LEU A 313 -10.54 11.03 -13.80
CA LEU A 313 -9.23 10.41 -13.71
C LEU A 313 -8.17 11.42 -13.23
N GLY A 314 -7.19 10.93 -12.49
CA GLY A 314 -6.15 11.72 -11.83
C GLY A 314 -6.71 12.64 -10.76
N LYS A 315 -7.69 12.17 -9.99
CA LYS A 315 -8.42 12.94 -8.97
C LYS A 315 -8.55 12.16 -7.68
N ILE A 316 -8.74 12.90 -6.59
CA ILE A 316 -9.29 12.37 -5.34
C ILE A 316 -10.72 12.91 -5.25
N MET A 317 -11.69 12.03 -5.35
CA MET A 317 -13.11 12.38 -5.23
C MET A 317 -13.56 12.26 -3.77
N ARG A 318 -14.42 13.18 -3.35
CA ARG A 318 -15.05 13.19 -2.03
C ARG A 318 -16.56 12.92 -2.19
N LEU A 319 -17.03 11.81 -1.65
CA LEU A 319 -18.37 11.25 -1.86
C LEU A 319 -19.19 11.26 -0.58
N ASP A 320 -20.40 11.83 -0.62
CA ASP A 320 -21.38 11.71 0.47
C ASP A 320 -22.14 10.40 0.28
N VAL A 321 -21.82 9.38 1.08
CA VAL A 321 -22.48 8.06 0.99
C VAL A 321 -23.74 7.95 1.85
N ASP A 322 -24.09 8.98 2.62
CA ASP A 322 -25.29 8.97 3.47
C ASP A 322 -26.47 9.67 2.78
N GLN A 323 -26.17 10.64 1.91
CA GLN A 323 -27.18 11.44 1.21
C GLN A 323 -27.28 11.16 -0.29
N LEU A 324 -26.79 10.00 -0.77
CA LEU A 324 -26.95 9.66 -2.18
C LEU A 324 -28.44 9.55 -2.55
N PRO A 325 -28.89 10.22 -3.63
CA PRO A 325 -30.25 10.07 -4.12
C PRO A 325 -30.53 8.61 -4.45
N ILE A 326 -31.74 8.15 -4.12
CA ILE A 326 -32.24 6.87 -4.62
C ILE A 326 -32.52 7.06 -6.12
N PHE A 327 -31.58 6.64 -6.98
CA PHE A 327 -31.75 6.75 -8.42
C PHE A 327 -32.54 5.55 -8.95
N ASN A 328 -33.72 5.82 -9.52
CA ASN A 328 -34.43 4.86 -10.37
C ASN A 328 -33.64 4.63 -11.66
N SER A 329 -33.68 3.39 -12.17
CA SER A 329 -32.81 2.73 -13.15
C SER A 329 -32.54 3.39 -14.52
N ASN A 330 -32.90 4.65 -14.75
CA ASN A 330 -32.88 5.28 -16.08
C ASN A 330 -32.00 6.54 -16.19
N THR A 331 -31.21 6.90 -15.16
CA THR A 331 -30.25 8.01 -15.22
C THR A 331 -28.82 7.51 -15.11
N GLU A 332 -28.02 7.83 -16.12
CA GLU A 332 -26.61 7.43 -16.24
C GLU A 332 -25.81 7.83 -14.98
N HIS A 333 -25.16 6.82 -14.40
CA HIS A 333 -24.53 6.86 -13.08
C HIS A 333 -23.39 7.88 -12.99
N LEU A 334 -23.61 8.92 -12.17
CA LEU A 334 -22.58 9.74 -11.56
C LEU A 334 -23.12 10.14 -10.18
N ALA A 335 -22.51 9.60 -9.11
CA ALA A 335 -22.88 9.93 -7.74
C ALA A 335 -22.82 11.44 -7.46
N ASN A 336 -23.43 11.90 -6.38
CA ASN A 336 -23.17 13.25 -5.88
C ASN A 336 -21.71 13.30 -5.40
N TYR A 337 -20.80 13.74 -6.27
CA TYR A 337 -19.40 13.91 -5.95
C TYR A 337 -18.98 15.38 -6.05
N LYS A 338 -18.05 15.77 -5.19
CA LYS A 338 -17.27 16.99 -5.37
C LYS A 338 -15.85 16.57 -5.77
N VAL A 339 -15.35 17.18 -6.84
CA VAL A 339 -13.95 17.10 -7.24
C VAL A 339 -13.29 18.36 -6.68
N ASP A 340 -12.40 18.20 -5.70
CA ASP A 340 -11.59 19.30 -5.16
C ASP A 340 -10.32 19.51 -5.99
#